data_AF-A0A7V2X7Q1-F1
#
_entry.id   AF-A0A7V2X7Q1-F1
#
_cell.length_a   1.000
_cell.length_b   1.000
_cell.length_c   1.000
_cell.angle_alpha   90.00
_cell.angle_beta   90.00
_cell.angle_gamma   90.00
#
_symmetry.space_group_name_H-M   'P 1'
#
loop_
_entity.id
_entity.type
_entity.pdbx_description
1 polymer ?
#
loop_
_entity_poly.entity_id
_entity_poly.type
_entity_poly.pdbx_seq_one_letter_code
_entity_poly.pdbx_strand_id
1 'polypeptide(L)'
;MDRPDIRVFVAAFEDLLDKGDKLLMEFRRSGSEAFRRGEHEYVDWANQYCRALSDTLSRLREIRENFDRISRGEMSYGQKTLPQPEERRVQETSRRKRGSLLPQSAYQTPILVSLLELGGRATTDAVQQRLWEKMRKHLNPEDMEPRASHPSEII
;
A
#
# COMPACT_ATOMS: atom_id res chain seq x y z
N MET A 1 -5.07 1.69 -30.25
CA MET A 1 -4.54 1.78 -28.88
C MET A 1 -4.58 0.38 -28.31
N ASP A 2 -3.43 -0.26 -28.23
CA ASP A 2 -3.28 -1.59 -27.64
C ASP A 2 -3.63 -1.47 -26.16
N ARG A 3 -4.70 -2.14 -25.71
CA ARG A 3 -5.07 -2.09 -24.29
C ARG A 3 -4.02 -2.89 -23.53
N PRO A 4 -3.39 -2.34 -22.48
CA PRO A 4 -2.44 -3.10 -21.68
C PRO A 4 -3.14 -4.36 -21.14
N ASP A 5 -2.64 -5.52 -21.55
CA ASP A 5 -3.19 -6.81 -21.13
C ASP A 5 -2.70 -7.14 -19.72
N ILE A 6 -3.63 -7.11 -18.77
CA ILE A 6 -3.42 -7.47 -17.36
C ILE A 6 -2.79 -8.86 -17.26
N ARG A 7 -3.10 -9.79 -18.17
CA ARG A 7 -2.55 -11.15 -18.17
C ARG A 7 -1.05 -11.15 -18.44
N VAL A 8 -0.57 -10.29 -19.34
CA VAL A 8 0.86 -10.14 -19.64
C VAL A 8 1.60 -9.60 -18.42
N PHE A 9 1.00 -8.63 -17.72
CA PHE A 9 1.59 -8.09 -16.50
C PHE A 9 1.67 -9.13 -15.37
N VAL A 10 0.62 -9.92 -15.15
CA VAL A 10 0.63 -11.02 -14.16
C VAL A 10 1.67 -12.08 -14.54
N ALA A 11 1.75 -12.46 -15.81
CA ALA A 11 2.74 -13.43 -16.28
C ALA A 11 4.18 -12.97 -16.02
N ALA A 12 4.46 -11.68 -16.13
CA ALA A 12 5.78 -11.12 -15.81
C ALA A 12 6.13 -11.23 -14.31
N PHE A 13 5.15 -11.09 -13.41
CA PHE A 13 5.35 -11.34 -11.98
C PHE A 13 5.71 -12.80 -11.70
N GLU A 14 4.98 -13.73 -12.30
CA GLU A 14 5.23 -15.17 -12.11
C GLU A 14 6.62 -15.56 -12.64
N ASP A 15 7.01 -15.08 -13.82
CA ASP A 15 8.34 -15.34 -14.40
C ASP A 15 9.46 -14.74 -13.52
N LEU A 16 9.27 -13.54 -12.98
CA LEU A 16 10.24 -12.94 -12.07
C LEU A 16 10.36 -13.71 -10.75
N LEU A 17 9.23 -14.13 -10.17
CA LEU A 17 9.21 -14.91 -8.93
C LEU A 17 9.89 -16.27 -9.11
N ASP A 18 9.59 -16.98 -10.20
CA ASP A 18 10.21 -18.27 -10.53
C ASP A 18 11.74 -18.14 -10.71
N LYS A 19 12.18 -17.13 -11.47
CA LYS A 19 13.63 -16.85 -11.63
C LYS A 19 14.29 -16.52 -10.30
N GLY A 20 13.62 -15.74 -9.45
CA GLY A 20 14.10 -15.41 -8.11
C GLY A 20 14.22 -16.63 -7.20
N ASP A 21 13.23 -17.52 -7.21
CA ASP A 21 13.25 -18.76 -6.42
C ASP A 21 14.36 -19.71 -6.90
N LYS A 22 14.59 -19.81 -8.22
CA LYS A 22 15.73 -20.57 -8.79
C LYS A 22 17.07 -20.02 -8.33
N LEU A 23 17.25 -18.69 -8.40
CA LEU A 23 18.46 -18.02 -7.94
C LEU A 23 18.70 -18.28 -6.43
N LEU A 24 17.63 -18.24 -5.63
CA LEU A 24 17.70 -18.54 -4.20
C LEU A 24 18.14 -19.99 -3.94
N MET A 25 17.62 -20.95 -4.71
CA MET A 25 18.04 -22.36 -4.61
C MET A 25 19.51 -22.55 -4.98
N GLU A 26 20.00 -21.86 -6.01
CA GLU A 26 21.41 -21.91 -6.41
C GLU A 26 22.32 -21.37 -5.31
N PHE A 27 22.03 -20.20 -4.74
CA PHE A 27 22.84 -19.65 -3.65
C PHE A 27 22.82 -20.52 -2.39
N ARG A 28 21.68 -21.13 -2.05
CA ARG A 28 21.61 -22.11 -0.95
C ARG A 28 22.48 -23.33 -1.20
N ARG A 29 22.48 -23.86 -2.42
CA ARG A 29 23.34 -24.99 -2.80
C ARG A 29 24.82 -24.61 -2.69
N SER A 30 25.20 -23.48 -3.29
CA SER A 30 26.58 -22.98 -3.25
C SER A 30 27.05 -22.70 -1.82
N GLY A 31 26.20 -22.09 -0.98
CA GLY A 31 26.51 -21.87 0.44
C GLY A 31 26.67 -23.18 1.21
N SER A 32 25.85 -24.20 0.94
CA SER A 32 25.98 -25.53 1.54
C SER A 32 27.27 -26.25 1.10
N GLU A 33 27.69 -26.07 -0.14
CA GLU A 33 28.98 -26.58 -0.65
C GLU A 33 30.17 -25.90 0.02
N ALA A 34 30.15 -24.57 0.12
CA ALA A 34 31.18 -23.79 0.81
C ALA A 34 31.28 -24.13 2.31
N PHE A 35 30.14 -24.38 2.96
CA PHE A 35 30.10 -24.84 4.35
C PHE A 35 30.83 -26.17 4.53
N ARG A 36 30.65 -27.12 3.60
CA ARG A 36 31.38 -28.40 3.61
C ARG A 36 32.89 -28.23 3.39
N ARG A 37 33.31 -27.17 2.72
CA ARG A 37 34.73 -26.84 2.46
C ARG A 37 35.38 -26.01 3.56
N GLY A 38 34.62 -25.55 4.56
CA GLY A 38 35.11 -24.67 5.63
C GLY A 38 35.29 -23.21 5.21
N GLU A 39 34.67 -22.80 4.09
CA GLU A 39 34.75 -21.43 3.56
C GLU A 39 33.75 -20.51 4.27
N HIS A 40 33.99 -20.26 5.57
CA HIS A 40 33.03 -19.58 6.45
C HIS A 40 32.61 -18.18 5.98
N GLU A 41 33.53 -17.37 5.45
CA GLU A 41 33.19 -16.03 4.94
C GLU A 41 32.18 -16.07 3.79
N TYR A 42 32.35 -17.03 2.87
CA TYR A 42 31.41 -17.21 1.76
C TYR A 42 30.06 -17.73 2.24
N VAL A 43 30.04 -18.62 3.25
CA VAL A 43 28.80 -19.10 3.88
C VAL A 43 28.00 -17.95 4.46
N ASP A 44 28.66 -17.06 5.21
CA ASP A 44 28.01 -15.91 5.82
C ASP A 44 27.45 -14.95 4.77
N TRP A 45 28.24 -14.66 3.73
CA TRP A 45 27.79 -13.87 2.60
C TRP A 45 26.58 -14.50 1.88
N ALA A 46 26.65 -15.79 1.57
CA ALA A 46 25.57 -16.51 0.88
C ALA A 46 24.29 -16.55 1.72
N ASN A 47 24.40 -16.71 3.04
CA ASN A 47 23.27 -16.66 3.96
C ASN A 47 22.62 -15.27 4.00
N GLN A 48 23.43 -14.21 4.08
CA GLN A 48 22.92 -12.84 4.07
C GLN A 48 22.23 -12.51 2.75
N TYR A 49 22.83 -12.90 1.63
CA TYR A 49 22.24 -12.73 0.30
C TYR A 49 20.91 -13.49 0.18
N CYS A 50 20.85 -14.75 0.62
CA CYS A 50 19.63 -15.55 0.61
C CYS A 50 18.51 -14.90 1.42
N ARG A 51 18.82 -14.30 2.58
CA ARG A 51 17.83 -13.58 3.39
C ARG A 51 17.29 -12.37 2.63
N ALA A 52 18.17 -11.50 2.14
CA ALA A 52 17.77 -10.29 1.40
C ALA A 52 16.94 -10.62 0.15
N LEU A 53 17.33 -11.66 -0.61
CA LEU A 53 16.57 -12.11 -1.78
C LEU A 53 15.21 -12.69 -1.37
N SER A 54 15.17 -13.53 -0.33
CA SER A 54 13.91 -14.10 0.18
C SER A 54 12.92 -13.02 0.65
N ASP A 55 13.40 -11.99 1.33
CA ASP A 55 12.57 -10.86 1.77
C ASP A 55 12.01 -10.10 0.57
N THR A 56 12.84 -9.88 -0.46
CA THR A 56 12.42 -9.21 -1.70
C THR A 56 11.35 -10.02 -2.44
N LEU A 57 11.52 -11.33 -2.57
CA LEU A 57 10.53 -12.22 -3.20
C LEU A 57 9.22 -12.24 -2.42
N SER A 58 9.29 -12.17 -1.09
CA SER A 58 8.10 -12.09 -0.23
C SER A 58 7.33 -10.79 -0.50
N ARG A 59 8.02 -9.65 -0.58
CA ARG A 59 7.40 -8.36 -0.96
C ARG A 59 6.80 -8.39 -2.37
N LEU A 60 7.47 -9.03 -3.34
CA LEU A 60 6.93 -9.19 -4.69
C LEU A 60 5.64 -10.02 -4.71
N ARG A 61 5.56 -11.08 -3.90
CA ARG A 61 4.32 -11.87 -3.74
C ARG A 61 3.19 -11.05 -3.14
N GLU A 62 3.46 -10.20 -2.14
CA GLU A 62 2.46 -9.29 -1.58
C GLU A 62 1.97 -8.28 -2.63
N ILE A 63 2.87 -7.71 -3.43
CA ILE A 63 2.52 -6.80 -4.52
C ILE A 63 1.63 -7.52 -5.55
N ARG A 64 1.98 -8.76 -5.91
CA ARG A 64 1.18 -9.59 -6.81
C ARG A 64 -0.23 -9.81 -6.24
N GLU A 65 -0.36 -10.22 -4.98
CA GLU A 65 -1.67 -10.41 -4.35
C GLU A 65 -2.51 -9.13 -4.31
N ASN A 66 -1.87 -7.99 -4.02
CA ASN A 66 -2.55 -6.70 -4.06
C ASN A 66 -3.02 -6.36 -5.48
N PHE A 67 -2.20 -6.62 -6.49
CA PHE A 67 -2.59 -6.43 -7.89
C PHE A 67 -3.74 -7.35 -8.29
N ASP A 68 -3.71 -8.61 -7.89
CA ASP A 68 -4.78 -9.58 -8.09
C ASP A 68 -6.11 -9.09 -7.50
N ARG A 69 -6.08 -8.57 -6.27
CA ARG A 69 -7.26 -7.98 -5.62
C ARG A 69 -7.80 -6.76 -6.38
N ILE A 70 -6.91 -5.91 -6.90
CA ILE A 70 -7.27 -4.78 -7.76
C ILE A 70 -7.93 -5.29 -9.05
N SER A 71 -7.35 -6.30 -9.70
CA SER A 71 -7.84 -6.85 -10.97
C SER A 71 -9.21 -7.53 -10.84
N ARG A 72 -9.51 -8.13 -9.68
CA ARG A 72 -10.81 -8.74 -9.36
C ARG A 72 -11.87 -7.75 -8.89
N GLY A 73 -11.52 -6.47 -8.75
CA GLY A 73 -12.41 -5.45 -8.20
C GLY A 73 -12.70 -5.64 -6.71
N GLU A 74 -11.88 -6.42 -6.00
CA GLU A 74 -11.99 -6.70 -4.56
C GLU A 74 -11.44 -5.57 -3.68
N MET A 75 -11.04 -4.46 -4.30
CA MET A 75 -10.82 -3.19 -3.63
C MET A 75 -12.20 -2.64 -3.24
N SER A 76 -12.80 -3.20 -2.19
CA SER A 76 -14.03 -2.68 -1.59
C SER A 76 -13.76 -1.28 -1.02
N TYR A 77 -13.89 -0.25 -1.85
CA TYR A 77 -14.34 1.05 -1.37
C TYR A 77 -15.83 0.91 -1.04
N GLY A 78 -16.11 0.60 0.23
CA GLY A 78 -17.43 0.73 0.86
C GLY A 78 -18.66 0.37 0.01
N GLN A 79 -18.96 -0.91 -0.13
CA GLN A 79 -20.33 -1.34 -0.43
C GLN A 79 -20.71 -2.56 0.40
N LYS A 80 -20.72 -2.38 1.73
CA LYS A 80 -21.72 -3.09 2.53
C LYS A 80 -23.01 -2.31 2.38
N THR A 81 -24.03 -2.93 1.77
CA THR A 81 -25.43 -2.52 1.84
C THR A 81 -25.77 -2.05 3.26
N LEU A 82 -25.89 -0.74 3.43
CA LEU A 82 -26.35 -0.12 4.67
C LEU A 82 -27.85 -0.42 4.82
N PRO A 83 -28.31 -0.92 5.98
CA PRO A 83 -29.72 -0.81 6.33
C PRO A 83 -30.09 0.68 6.36
N GLN A 84 -31.21 1.07 5.75
CA GLN A 84 -31.70 2.46 5.81
C GLN A 84 -31.81 2.91 7.27
N PRO A 85 -31.23 4.06 7.66
CA PRO A 85 -31.41 4.57 9.01
C PRO A 85 -32.79 5.20 9.14
N GLU A 86 -33.55 4.78 10.16
CA GLU A 86 -34.74 5.48 10.62
C GLU A 86 -34.41 6.93 10.95
N GLU A 87 -35.26 7.85 10.47
CA GLU A 87 -35.16 9.28 10.65
C GLU A 87 -35.11 9.66 12.14
N ARG A 88 -33.92 10.05 12.63
CA ARG A 88 -33.81 10.80 13.88
C ARG A 88 -33.42 12.23 13.59
N ARG A 89 -34.37 13.13 13.87
CA ARG A 89 -34.22 14.59 13.86
C ARG A 89 -33.04 15.01 14.73
N VAL A 90 -32.02 15.59 14.11
CA VAL A 90 -30.95 16.31 14.82
C VAL A 90 -31.15 17.80 14.58
N GLN A 91 -31.17 18.55 15.68
CA GLN A 91 -31.40 19.99 15.75
C GLN A 91 -30.30 20.75 14.99
N GLU A 92 -30.72 21.72 14.20
CA GLU A 92 -29.88 22.58 13.37
C GLU A 92 -28.97 23.47 14.24
N THR A 93 -27.67 23.16 14.27
CA THR A 93 -26.64 24.16 14.60
C THR A 93 -26.15 24.78 13.29
N SER A 94 -26.55 26.04 13.10
CA SER A 94 -25.96 27.05 12.20
C SER A 94 -25.22 26.54 10.96
N ARG A 95 -25.95 26.39 9.85
CA ARG A 95 -25.40 26.18 8.50
C ARG A 95 -24.40 27.29 8.13
N ARG A 96 -23.10 27.03 8.27
CA ARG A 96 -22.03 27.80 7.60
C ARG A 96 -21.94 27.37 6.13
N LYS A 97 -21.55 28.31 5.26
CA LYS A 97 -21.59 28.19 3.79
C LYS A 97 -20.90 26.89 3.33
N ARG A 98 -21.67 25.99 2.72
CA ARG A 98 -21.14 24.81 2.01
C ARG A 98 -20.10 25.28 0.98
N GLY A 99 -18.92 24.65 0.98
CA GLY A 99 -17.95 24.75 -0.13
C GLY A 99 -16.58 25.36 0.17
N SER A 100 -16.23 25.63 1.43
CA SER A 100 -14.91 26.21 1.77
C SER A 100 -13.81 25.16 2.06
N LEU A 101 -14.22 24.00 2.58
CA LEU A 101 -13.32 22.90 2.90
C LEU A 101 -12.93 22.13 1.65
N LEU A 102 -11.69 21.63 1.64
CA LEU A 102 -11.26 20.66 0.63
C LEU A 102 -12.17 19.42 0.73
N PRO A 103 -12.78 18.97 -0.37
CA PRO A 103 -13.64 17.80 -0.34
C PRO A 103 -12.81 16.55 0.00
N GLN A 104 -13.42 15.58 0.68
CA GLN A 104 -12.75 14.34 1.08
C GLN A 104 -12.12 13.60 -0.11
N SER A 105 -12.72 13.71 -1.30
CA SER A 105 -12.19 13.16 -2.56
C SER A 105 -10.83 13.73 -2.95
N ALA A 106 -10.52 14.99 -2.59
CA ALA A 106 -9.24 15.62 -2.88
C ALA A 106 -8.07 14.98 -2.09
N TYR A 107 -8.36 14.33 -0.96
CA TYR A 107 -7.36 13.66 -0.13
C TYR A 107 -7.06 12.22 -0.59
N GLN A 108 -7.99 11.58 -1.31
CA GLN A 108 -7.88 10.15 -1.66
C GLN A 108 -6.61 9.84 -2.47
N THR A 109 -6.37 10.59 -3.56
CA THR A 109 -5.20 10.37 -4.42
C THR A 109 -3.88 10.65 -3.68
N PRO A 110 -3.72 11.78 -2.98
CA PRO A 110 -2.52 12.04 -2.17
C PRO A 110 -2.24 11.01 -1.08
N ILE A 111 -3.29 10.44 -0.44
CA ILE A 111 -3.14 9.35 0.54
C ILE A 111 -2.57 8.10 -0.14
N LEU A 112 -3.13 7.70 -1.28
CA LEU A 112 -2.67 6.51 -2.01
C LEU A 112 -1.25 6.67 -2.54
N VAL A 113 -0.89 7.84 -3.05
CA VAL A 113 0.49 8.14 -3.47
C VAL A 113 1.45 8.10 -2.28
N SER A 114 1.04 8.64 -1.13
CA SER A 114 1.83 8.57 0.09
C SER A 114 2.06 7.13 0.55
N LEU A 115 1.02 6.30 0.51
CA LEU A 115 1.13 4.87 0.82
C LEU A 115 2.05 4.14 -0.17
N LEU A 116 1.93 4.43 -1.46
CA LEU A 116 2.77 3.83 -2.49
C LEU A 116 4.26 4.15 -2.27
N GLU A 117 4.57 5.42 -1.99
CA GLU A 117 5.94 5.87 -1.69
C GLU A 117 6.51 5.24 -0.42
N LEU A 118 5.65 4.89 0.54
CA LEU A 118 6.02 4.21 1.78
C LEU A 118 6.06 2.68 1.63
N GLY A 119 5.96 2.15 0.41
CA GLY A 119 6.04 0.70 0.15
C GLY A 119 4.71 -0.04 0.25
N GLY A 120 3.59 0.69 0.09
CA GLY A 120 2.24 0.14 0.03
C GLY A 120 1.55 -0.05 1.40
N ARG A 121 2.30 0.00 2.50
CA ARG A 121 1.77 -0.04 3.88
C ARG A 121 2.63 0.83 4.79
N ALA A 122 2.00 1.60 5.68
CA ALA A 122 2.68 2.44 6.66
C ALA A 122 1.78 2.72 7.87
N THR A 123 2.39 3.21 8.95
CA THR A 123 1.64 3.72 10.11
C THR A 123 0.84 4.97 9.72
N THR A 124 -0.29 5.19 10.40
CA THR A 124 -1.13 6.38 10.17
C THR A 124 -0.33 7.67 10.26
N ASP A 125 0.55 7.80 11.26
CA ASP A 125 1.40 8.97 11.46
C ASP A 125 2.34 9.22 10.26
N ALA A 126 2.96 8.15 9.74
CA ALA A 126 3.86 8.26 8.59
C ALA A 126 3.11 8.69 7.32
N VAL A 127 1.89 8.16 7.11
CA VAL A 127 1.04 8.56 5.99
C VAL A 127 0.59 10.01 6.15
N GLN A 128 0.19 10.44 7.35
CA GLN A 128 -0.25 11.80 7.62
C GLN A 128 0.87 12.82 7.42
N GLN A 129 2.10 12.52 7.85
CA GLN A 129 3.25 13.38 7.61
C GLN A 129 3.53 13.56 6.12
N ARG A 130 3.51 12.46 5.36
CA ARG A 130 3.73 12.45 3.91
C ARG A 130 2.60 13.18 3.15
N LEU A 131 1.37 12.98 3.59
CA LEU A 131 0.18 13.66 3.08
C LEU A 131 0.27 15.17 3.30
N TRP A 132 0.66 15.58 4.50
CA TRP A 132 0.87 16.98 4.87
C TRP A 132 1.90 17.66 3.97
N GLU A 133 3.06 17.03 3.75
CA GLU A 133 4.11 17.55 2.86
C GLU A 133 3.60 17.84 1.43
N LYS A 134 2.73 16.96 0.91
CA LYS A 134 2.13 17.08 -0.43
C LYS A 134 1.02 18.13 -0.47
N MET A 135 0.17 18.15 0.55
CA MET A 135 -1.07 18.93 0.53
C MET A 135 -0.96 20.31 1.16
N ARG A 136 0.11 20.63 1.91
CA ARG A 136 0.27 21.94 2.59
C ARG A 136 0.08 23.17 1.70
N LYS A 137 0.30 23.07 0.39
CA LYS A 137 0.12 24.17 -0.57
C LYS A 137 -1.33 24.30 -1.08
N HIS A 138 -2.15 23.29 -0.84
CA HIS A 138 -3.53 23.17 -1.29
C HIS A 138 -4.54 23.26 -0.14
N LEU A 139 -4.09 23.17 1.11
CA LEU A 139 -4.91 23.33 2.30
C LEU A 139 -5.21 24.81 2.56
N ASN A 140 -6.48 25.13 2.77
CA ASN A 140 -6.92 26.46 3.19
C ASN A 140 -6.78 26.58 4.72
N PRO A 141 -6.72 27.81 5.28
CA PRO A 141 -6.69 28.02 6.72
C PRO A 141 -7.85 27.33 7.47
N GLU A 142 -9.02 27.23 6.84
CA GLU A 142 -10.20 26.55 7.40
C GLU A 142 -10.07 25.02 7.47
N ASP A 143 -9.22 24.41 6.63
CA ASP A 143 -8.91 22.98 6.66
C ASP A 143 -7.97 22.62 7.82
N MET A 144 -7.24 23.62 8.34
CA MET A 144 -6.26 23.46 9.43
C MET A 144 -6.87 23.72 10.81
N GLU A 145 -8.14 24.13 10.89
CA GLU A 145 -8.80 24.33 12.18
C GLU A 145 -9.03 22.97 12.89
N PRO A 146 -8.64 22.84 14.17
CA PRO A 146 -8.87 21.63 14.92
C PRO A 146 -10.37 21.38 15.08
N ARG A 147 -10.82 20.20 14.64
CA ARG A 147 -12.22 19.76 14.72
C ARG A 147 -12.35 18.62 15.70
N ALA A 148 -13.51 18.53 16.35
CA ALA A 148 -13.86 17.35 17.12
C ALA A 148 -14.01 16.17 16.13
N SER A 149 -13.10 15.19 16.21
CA SER A 149 -13.22 13.97 15.43
C SER A 149 -14.48 13.22 15.84
N HIS A 150 -15.51 13.24 15.00
CA HIS A 150 -16.66 12.38 15.17
C HIS A 150 -16.35 11.02 14.50
N PRO A 151 -16.36 9.90 15.24
CA PRO A 151 -16.02 8.58 14.70
C PRO A 151 -16.89 8.13 13.50
N SER A 152 -18.02 8.80 13.27
CA SER A 152 -18.92 8.58 12.12
C SER A 152 -18.46 9.22 10.81
N GLU A 153 -17.41 10.06 10.83
CA GLU A 153 -16.90 10.76 9.64
C GLU A 153 -15.71 10.03 8.98
N ILE A 154 -15.22 8.96 9.61
CA ILE A 154 -14.15 8.10 9.07
C ILE A 154 -14.79 6.79 8.57
N ILE A 155 -15.61 6.87 7.51
CA ILE A 155 -16.06 5.70 6.74
C ILE A 155 -16.13 6.06 5.25
#